data_AF-A0A1A6FIG4-F1
#
_entry.id   AF-A0A1A6FIG4-F1
#
_cell.length_a   1.000
_cell.length_b   1.000
_cell.length_c   1.000
_cell.angle_alpha   90.00
_cell.angle_beta   90.00
_cell.angle_gamma   90.00
#
_symmetry.space_group_name_H-M   'P 1'
#
loop_
_entity.id
_entity.type
_entity.pdbx_description
1 polymer ?
#
loop_
_entity_poly.entity_id
_entity_poly.type
_entity_poly.pdbx_seq_one_letter_code
_entity_poly.pdbx_strand_id
1 'polypeptide(L)'
;MSEAKFFSIRELFARSHRDLLRLLVRRVGPSDAPDLLQETFLRVMHREAETIVDPSAYLRRTAVNLAMDFSRRRRLETKLFVPEDSAPETPAPEISVEQSLEAGHRAELLAQAIATLPPKCREVFVMRMHEELPQDEIARRLGIS
;
A
#
# COMPACT_ATOMS: atom_id res chain seq x y z
N MET A 1 24.66 14.05 10.95
CA MET A 1 23.65 12.97 11.10
C MET A 1 22.55 13.01 10.03
N SER A 2 22.07 14.19 9.63
CA SER A 2 21.02 14.37 8.61
C SER A 2 21.35 13.73 7.23
N GLU A 3 22.54 13.97 6.66
CA GLU A 3 22.91 13.46 5.32
C GLU A 3 22.93 11.93 5.19
N ALA A 4 23.41 11.22 6.22
CA ALA A 4 23.49 9.75 6.18
C ALA A 4 22.10 9.10 6.15
N LYS A 5 21.09 9.72 6.81
CA LYS A 5 19.71 9.22 6.81
C LYS A 5 19.00 9.53 5.48
N PHE A 6 19.27 10.68 4.87
CA PHE A 6 18.82 10.98 3.49
C PHE A 6 19.39 9.99 2.47
N PHE A 7 20.67 9.63 2.59
CA PHE A 7 21.30 8.62 1.75
C PHE A 7 20.63 7.25 1.91
N SER A 8 20.36 6.84 3.16
CA SER A 8 19.65 5.58 3.47
C SER A 8 18.22 5.54 2.89
N ILE A 9 17.48 6.65 2.93
CA ILE A 9 16.14 6.74 2.33
C ILE A 9 16.18 6.60 0.81
N ARG A 10 17.18 7.22 0.14
CA ARG A 10 17.36 7.07 -1.30
C ARG A 10 17.67 5.62 -1.70
N GLU A 11 18.51 4.93 -0.95
CA GLU A 11 18.80 3.51 -1.19
C GLU A 11 17.57 2.64 -0.98
N LEU A 12 16.79 2.92 0.06
CA LEU A 12 15.51 2.25 0.29
C LEU A 12 14.57 2.44 -0.90
N PHE A 13 14.46 3.65 -1.44
CA PHE A 13 13.63 3.92 -2.61
C PHE A 13 14.11 3.14 -3.83
N ALA A 14 15.41 3.13 -4.11
CA ALA A 14 15.95 2.37 -5.24
C ALA A 14 15.60 0.88 -5.15
N ARG A 15 15.65 0.30 -3.93
CA ARG A 15 15.31 -1.11 -3.69
C ARG A 15 13.81 -1.37 -3.77
N SER A 16 12.97 -0.48 -3.24
CA SER A 16 11.52 -0.64 -3.18
C SER A 16 10.77 -0.19 -4.44
N HIS A 17 11.43 0.54 -5.35
CA HIS A 17 10.80 1.16 -6.52
C HIS A 17 9.97 0.18 -7.34
N ARG A 18 10.57 -0.96 -7.73
CA ARG A 18 9.92 -1.95 -8.60
C ARG A 18 8.68 -2.56 -7.94
N ASP A 19 8.76 -2.85 -6.65
CA ASP A 19 7.67 -3.49 -5.92
C ASP A 19 6.53 -2.51 -5.62
N LEU A 20 6.86 -1.26 -5.29
CA LEU A 20 5.88 -0.20 -5.10
C LEU A 20 5.20 0.17 -6.42
N LEU A 21 5.94 0.26 -7.53
CA LEU A 21 5.35 0.49 -8.84
C LEU A 21 4.37 -0.64 -9.18
N ARG A 22 4.77 -1.90 -8.99
CA ARG A 22 3.91 -3.06 -9.25
C ARG A 22 2.65 -3.04 -8.38
N LEU A 23 2.80 -2.69 -7.10
CA LEU A 23 1.67 -2.50 -6.18
C LEU A 23 0.70 -1.45 -6.70
N LEU A 24 1.22 -0.28 -7.09
CA LEU A 24 0.42 0.84 -7.58
C LEU A 24 -0.25 0.52 -8.92
N VAL A 25 0.46 -0.12 -9.87
CA VAL A 25 -0.12 -0.55 -11.15
C VAL A 25 -1.33 -1.46 -10.94
N ARG A 26 -1.24 -2.41 -9.98
CA ARG A 26 -2.36 -3.29 -9.64
C ARG A 26 -3.56 -2.55 -9.02
N ARG A 27 -3.34 -1.38 -8.44
CA ARG A 27 -4.35 -0.62 -7.66
C ARG A 27 -5.05 0.46 -8.49
N VAL A 28 -4.28 1.16 -9.31
CA VAL A 28 -4.74 2.35 -10.04
C VAL A 28 -4.55 2.26 -11.56
N GLY A 29 -3.89 1.20 -12.03
CA GLY A 29 -3.57 1.00 -13.43
C GLY A 29 -2.19 1.56 -13.82
N PRO A 30 -1.68 1.18 -14.99
CA PRO A 30 -0.32 1.53 -15.44
C PRO A 30 -0.12 3.01 -15.74
N SER A 31 -1.19 3.75 -16.05
CA SER A 31 -1.12 5.17 -16.39
C SER A 31 -0.89 6.05 -15.16
N ASP A 32 -1.60 5.76 -14.06
CA ASP A 32 -1.62 6.60 -12.86
C ASP A 32 -0.54 6.20 -11.84
N ALA A 33 -0.04 4.96 -11.93
CA ALA A 33 0.91 4.41 -10.98
C ALA A 33 2.26 5.16 -10.89
N PRO A 34 2.90 5.61 -11.99
CA PRO A 34 4.15 6.36 -11.93
C PRO A 34 4.03 7.66 -11.14
N ASP A 35 2.94 8.40 -11.33
CA ASP A 35 2.70 9.68 -10.65
C ASP A 35 2.47 9.47 -9.15
N LEU A 36 1.68 8.47 -8.78
CA LEU A 36 1.46 8.10 -7.39
C LEU A 36 2.74 7.60 -6.71
N LEU A 37 3.63 6.91 -7.46
CA LEU A 37 4.93 6.47 -6.95
C LEU A 37 5.82 7.69 -6.68
N GLN A 38 5.87 8.65 -7.59
CA GLN A 38 6.64 9.87 -7.43
C GLN A 38 6.13 10.70 -6.24
N GLU A 39 4.82 10.89 -6.14
CA GLU A 39 4.19 11.58 -5.00
C GLU A 39 4.49 10.88 -3.67
N THR A 40 4.53 9.54 -3.65
CA THR A 40 4.94 8.76 -2.48
C THR A 40 6.35 9.16 -2.05
N PHE A 41 7.30 9.17 -2.98
CA PHE A 41 8.69 9.51 -2.67
C PHE A 41 8.82 10.95 -2.19
N LEU A 42 8.14 11.90 -2.84
CA LEU A 42 8.15 13.30 -2.44
C LEU A 42 7.64 13.46 -1.00
N ARG A 43 6.52 12.83 -0.63
CA ARG A 43 5.98 12.89 0.75
C ARG A 43 6.92 12.31 1.79
N VAL A 44 7.65 11.26 1.46
CA VAL A 44 8.60 10.64 2.40
C VAL A 44 9.87 11.49 2.51
N MET A 45 10.34 12.10 1.42
CA MET A 45 11.51 12.99 1.44
C MET A 45 11.28 14.31 2.19
N HIS A 46 10.07 14.88 2.09
CA HIS A 46 9.73 16.14 2.76
C HIS A 46 9.43 15.98 4.25
N ARG A 47 9.22 14.74 4.72
CA ARG A 47 9.01 14.48 6.14
C ARG A 47 10.35 14.37 6.84
N GLU A 48 10.45 14.93 8.04
CA GLU A 48 11.65 14.83 8.85
C GLU A 48 11.98 13.36 9.11
N ALA A 49 13.07 12.88 8.49
CA ALA A 49 13.51 11.49 8.54
C ALA A 49 13.74 11.00 9.98
N GLU A 50 13.98 11.91 10.93
CA GLU A 50 14.15 11.62 12.35
C GLU A 50 12.87 11.12 13.04
N THR A 51 11.69 11.47 12.52
CA THR A 51 10.39 11.07 13.10
C THR A 51 9.90 9.69 12.64
N ILE A 52 10.56 9.10 11.63
CA ILE A 52 10.11 7.85 11.02
C ILE A 52 10.86 6.67 11.66
N VAL A 53 10.12 5.85 12.42
CA VAL A 53 10.64 4.65 13.11
C VAL A 53 10.98 3.54 12.11
N ASP A 54 10.11 3.30 11.13
CA ASP A 54 10.31 2.32 10.05
C ASP A 54 10.03 2.98 8.68
N PRO A 55 11.09 3.40 7.96
CA PRO A 55 10.96 4.02 6.65
C PRO A 55 10.34 3.12 5.57
N SER A 56 10.54 1.80 5.65
CA SER A 56 10.01 0.85 4.65
C SER A 56 8.50 0.69 4.81
N ALA A 57 8.06 0.46 6.05
CA ALA A 57 6.63 0.39 6.36
C ALA A 57 5.93 1.72 6.08
N TYR A 58 6.58 2.84 6.41
CA TYR A 58 6.06 4.17 6.14
C TYR A 58 5.90 4.41 4.63
N LEU A 59 6.92 4.11 3.84
CA LEU A 59 6.90 4.25 2.39
C LEU A 59 5.75 3.46 1.74
N ARG A 60 5.62 2.18 2.10
CA ARG A 60 4.52 1.33 1.62
C ARG A 60 3.16 1.88 2.04
N ARG A 61 3.03 2.36 3.28
CA ARG A 61 1.78 2.93 3.81
C ARG A 61 1.39 4.22 3.08
N THR A 62 2.36 5.08 2.76
CA THR A 62 2.12 6.29 1.97
C THR A 62 1.62 5.95 0.57
N ALA A 63 2.24 4.99 -0.13
CA ALA A 63 1.82 4.56 -1.46
C ALA A 63 0.40 4.01 -1.47
N VAL A 64 0.07 3.14 -0.50
CA VAL A 64 -1.28 2.55 -0.36
C VAL A 64 -2.31 3.64 -0.09
N ASN A 65 -2.05 4.56 0.84
CA ASN A 65 -2.98 5.64 1.16
C ASN A 65 -3.25 6.54 -0.05
N LEU A 66 -2.20 6.88 -0.81
CA LEU A 66 -2.31 7.66 -2.04
C LEU A 66 -3.16 6.95 -3.09
N ALA A 67 -2.94 5.65 -3.31
CA ALA A 67 -3.73 4.86 -4.24
C ALA A 67 -5.21 4.78 -3.82
N MET A 68 -5.50 4.61 -2.53
CA MET A 68 -6.88 4.62 -2.02
C MET A 68 -7.56 5.97 -2.23
N ASP A 69 -6.88 7.07 -1.89
CA ASP A 69 -7.42 8.41 -2.07
C ASP A 69 -7.68 8.70 -3.55
N PHE A 70 -6.76 8.29 -4.44
CA PHE A 70 -6.92 8.38 -5.88
C PHE A 70 -8.15 7.61 -6.35
N SER A 71 -8.28 6.32 -6.00
CA SER A 71 -9.42 5.50 -6.39
C SER A 71 -10.74 6.01 -5.83
N ARG A 72 -10.75 6.59 -4.62
CA ARG A 72 -11.94 7.22 -4.03
C ARG A 72 -12.38 8.45 -4.82
N ARG A 73 -11.44 9.32 -5.19
CA ARG A 73 -11.71 10.50 -6.03
C ARG A 73 -12.20 10.10 -7.41
N ARG A 74 -11.51 9.17 -8.07
CA ARG A 74 -11.90 8.64 -9.37
C ARG A 74 -13.30 8.03 -9.34
N ARG A 75 -13.65 7.26 -8.30
CA ARG A 75 -15.01 6.72 -8.13
C ARG A 75 -16.06 7.82 -7.95
N LEU A 76 -15.74 8.90 -7.24
CA LEU A 76 -16.64 10.04 -7.10
C LEU A 76 -16.85 10.74 -8.46
N GLU A 77 -15.78 10.97 -9.21
CA GLU A 77 -15.82 11.55 -10.55
C GLU A 77 -16.59 10.67 -11.54
N THR A 78 -16.32 9.36 -11.57
CA THR A 78 -17.06 8.41 -12.43
C THR A 78 -18.56 8.39 -12.08
N LYS A 79 -18.91 8.42 -10.78
CA LYS A 79 -20.32 8.51 -10.33
C LYS A 79 -21.01 9.81 -10.74
N LEU A 80 -20.27 10.90 -10.90
CA LEU A 80 -20.82 12.16 -11.37
C LEU A 80 -20.93 12.22 -12.91
N PHE A 81 -20.14 11.45 -13.66
CA PHE A 81 -19.94 11.71 -15.09
C PHE A 81 -20.31 10.60 -16.10
N VAL A 82 -20.43 9.29 -15.77
CA VAL A 82 -20.80 8.27 -16.80
C VAL A 82 -21.52 7.02 -16.22
N PRO A 83 -22.49 6.41 -16.94
CA PRO A 83 -23.11 5.13 -16.60
C PRO A 83 -22.14 3.94 -16.59
N GLU A 84 -22.55 2.92 -15.85
CA GLU A 84 -21.89 1.66 -15.52
C GLU A 84 -21.46 0.84 -16.76
N ASP A 85 -20.21 0.92 -17.19
CA ASP A 85 -19.45 -0.24 -17.69
C ASP A 85 -17.97 0.09 -17.96
N SER A 86 -17.11 -0.93 -17.93
CA SER A 86 -15.69 -0.93 -18.32
C SER A 86 -14.66 -0.75 -17.19
N ALA A 87 -14.41 -1.83 -16.43
CA ALA A 87 -13.13 -2.02 -15.74
C ALA A 87 -12.19 -2.85 -16.64
N PRO A 88 -11.01 -2.35 -17.05
CA PRO A 88 -10.06 -3.15 -17.81
C PRO A 88 -9.32 -4.14 -16.91
N GLU A 89 -9.33 -5.42 -17.28
CA GLU A 89 -8.47 -6.44 -16.66
C GLU A 89 -7.01 -6.17 -17.00
N THR A 90 -6.17 -5.99 -15.97
CA THR A 90 -4.73 -5.81 -16.13
C THR A 90 -4.03 -7.15 -15.94
N PRO A 91 -3.18 -7.63 -16.87
CA PRO A 91 -2.49 -8.90 -16.73
C PRO A 91 -1.56 -8.90 -15.51
N ALA A 92 -1.59 -9.97 -14.71
CA ALA A 92 -0.67 -10.15 -13.61
C ALA A 92 0.75 -10.43 -14.15
N PRO A 93 1.80 -9.79 -13.60
CA PRO A 93 3.16 -10.05 -14.04
C PRO A 93 3.61 -11.46 -13.63
N GLU A 94 4.39 -12.12 -14.49
CA GLU A 94 4.96 -13.45 -14.25
C GLU A 94 5.84 -13.48 -12.99
N ILE A 95 5.59 -14.47 -12.13
CA ILE A 95 6.33 -14.73 -10.89
C ILE A 95 7.00 -16.10 -11.05
N SER A 96 8.28 -16.21 -10.67
CA SER A 96 8.99 -17.50 -10.69
C SER A 96 8.37 -18.52 -9.72
N VAL A 97 8.43 -19.81 -10.06
CA VAL A 97 7.87 -20.91 -9.24
C VAL A 97 8.49 -20.93 -7.83
N GLU A 98 9.79 -20.70 -7.69
CA GLU A 98 10.47 -20.63 -6.39
C GLU A 98 9.99 -19.43 -5.55
N GLN A 99 9.76 -18.29 -6.19
CA GLN A 99 9.20 -17.10 -5.53
C GLN A 99 7.76 -17.35 -5.07
N SER A 100 7.00 -18.15 -5.82
CA SER A 100 5.63 -18.54 -5.48
C SER A 100 5.58 -19.49 -4.27
N LEU A 101 6.48 -20.48 -4.21
CA LEU A 101 6.57 -21.43 -3.10
C LEU A 101 6.99 -20.78 -1.79
N GLU A 102 8.03 -19.93 -1.83
CA GLU A 102 8.49 -19.19 -0.65
C GLU A 102 7.43 -18.19 -0.16
N ALA A 103 6.72 -17.54 -1.09
CA ALA A 103 5.59 -16.67 -0.76
C ALA A 103 4.43 -17.44 -0.13
N GLY A 104 4.13 -18.65 -0.62
CA GLY A 104 3.09 -19.52 -0.08
C GLY A 104 3.36 -19.90 1.38
N HIS A 105 4.58 -20.33 1.69
CA HIS A 105 4.96 -20.71 3.04
C HIS A 105 4.92 -19.51 4.02
N ARG A 106 5.39 -18.34 3.58
CA ARG A 106 5.29 -17.09 4.37
C ARG A 106 3.83 -16.67 4.61
N ALA A 107 2.97 -16.82 3.60
CA ALA A 107 1.55 -16.49 3.72
C ALA A 107 0.84 -17.41 4.72
N GLU A 108 1.19 -18.70 4.75
CA GLU A 108 0.63 -19.66 5.68
C GLU A 108 1.02 -19.37 7.14
N LEU A 109 2.31 -19.08 7.39
CA LEU A 109 2.79 -18.66 8.71
C LEU A 109 2.10 -17.37 9.18
N LEU A 110 1.92 -16.41 8.28
CA LEU A 110 1.22 -15.16 8.58
C LEU A 110 -0.25 -15.42 8.91
N ALA A 111 -0.93 -16.29 8.16
CA ALA A 111 -2.33 -16.65 8.41
C ALA A 111 -2.51 -17.32 9.77
N GLN A 112 -1.60 -18.22 10.15
CA GLN A 112 -1.60 -18.86 11.47
C GLN A 112 -1.41 -17.82 12.59
N ALA A 113 -0.46 -16.89 12.43
CA ALA A 113 -0.25 -15.83 13.41
C ALA A 113 -1.49 -14.92 13.56
N ILE A 114 -2.13 -14.53 12.46
CA ILE A 114 -3.36 -13.73 12.47
C ILE A 114 -4.50 -14.48 13.17
N ALA A 115 -4.58 -15.80 13.02
CA ALA A 115 -5.61 -16.62 13.65
C ALA A 115 -5.51 -16.62 15.19
N THR A 116 -4.32 -16.36 15.76
CA THR A 116 -4.12 -16.24 17.21
C THR A 116 -4.59 -14.90 17.79
N LEU A 117 -4.87 -13.90 16.95
CA LEU A 117 -5.29 -12.58 17.43
C LEU A 117 -6.71 -12.62 18.04
N PRO A 118 -6.98 -11.81 19.10
CA PRO A 118 -8.33 -11.58 19.58
C PRO A 118 -9.26 -11.10 18.45
N PRO A 119 -10.56 -11.42 18.49
CA PRO A 119 -11.49 -11.17 17.38
C PRO A 119 -11.46 -9.72 16.84
N LYS A 120 -11.47 -8.72 17.74
CA LYS A 120 -11.40 -7.31 17.35
C LYS A 120 -10.06 -6.91 16.71
N CYS A 121 -8.94 -7.45 17.18
CA CYS A 121 -7.63 -7.19 16.61
C CYS A 121 -7.50 -7.81 15.22
N ARG A 122 -8.09 -8.99 15.03
CA ARG A 122 -8.15 -9.67 13.73
C ARG A 122 -9.01 -8.89 12.74
N GLU A 123 -10.15 -8.38 13.18
CA GLU A 123 -11.04 -7.54 12.37
C GLU A 123 -10.34 -6.26 11.91
N VAL A 124 -9.69 -5.53 12.84
CA VAL A 124 -8.83 -4.38 12.52
C VAL A 124 -7.73 -4.78 11.52
N PHE A 125 -7.06 -5.90 11.74
CA PHE A 125 -5.99 -6.38 10.88
C PHE A 125 -6.51 -6.67 9.46
N VAL A 126 -7.62 -7.37 9.33
CA VAL A 126 -8.24 -7.69 8.04
C VAL A 126 -8.69 -6.42 7.34
N MET A 127 -9.38 -5.50 8.02
CA MET A 127 -9.75 -4.20 7.44
C MET A 127 -8.51 -3.41 6.97
N ARG A 128 -7.41 -3.51 7.71
CA ARG A 128 -6.15 -2.84 7.35
C ARG A 128 -5.40 -3.51 6.21
N MET A 129 -5.44 -4.83 6.09
CA MET A 129 -4.64 -5.61 5.13
C MET A 129 -5.40 -5.94 3.85
N HIS A 130 -6.69 -6.27 3.96
CA HIS A 130 -7.55 -6.64 2.84
C HIS A 130 -8.30 -5.45 2.26
N GLU A 131 -8.89 -4.62 3.13
CA GLU A 131 -9.64 -3.43 2.71
C GLU A 131 -8.76 -2.17 2.64
N GLU A 132 -7.51 -2.29 3.08
CA GLU A 132 -6.47 -1.24 3.14
C GLU A 132 -6.84 0.04 3.92
N LEU A 133 -7.97 0.03 4.62
CA LEU A 133 -8.57 1.23 5.21
C LEU A 133 -7.59 2.00 6.11
N PRO A 134 -7.53 3.34 5.99
CA PRO A 134 -6.73 4.17 6.89
C PRO A 134 -7.20 3.98 8.33
N GLN A 135 -6.28 4.08 9.29
CA GLN A 135 -6.53 3.69 10.68
C GLN A 135 -7.67 4.47 11.32
N ASP A 136 -7.84 5.74 10.94
CA ASP A 136 -8.96 6.60 11.33
C ASP A 136 -10.30 6.12 10.76
N GLU A 137 -10.33 5.54 9.55
CA GLU A 137 -11.53 4.95 8.96
C GLU A 137 -11.88 3.62 9.63
N ILE A 138 -10.88 2.79 9.96
CA ILE A 138 -11.08 1.58 10.75
C ILE A 138 -11.64 1.94 12.13
N ALA A 139 -11.07 2.94 12.78
CA ALA A 139 -11.52 3.46 14.06
C ALA A 139 -12.99 3.92 14.01
N ARG A 140 -13.34 4.73 12.99
CA ARG A 140 -14.71 5.17 12.73
C ARG A 140 -15.67 4.00 12.49
N ARG A 141 -15.27 3.01 11.68
CA ARG A 141 -16.10 1.86 11.32
C ARG A 141 -16.34 0.91 12.49
N LEU A 142 -15.38 0.79 13.40
CA LEU A 142 -15.44 -0.08 14.57
C LEU A 142 -15.91 0.64 15.85
N GLY A 143 -16.15 1.95 15.79
CA GLY A 143 -16.56 2.76 16.95
C GLY A 143 -15.51 2.80 18.07
N ILE A 144 -14.23 2.74 17.70
CA ILE A 144 -13.09 2.77 18.63
C ILE A 144 -12.30 4.05 18.41
N SER A 145 -11.69 4.60 19.47
CA SER A 145 -10.91 5.85 19.45
C SER A 145 -9.41 5.61 19.46
#